data_AF-A0A3P0NCK7-F1
#
_entry.id   AF-A0A3P0NCK7-F1
#
_cell.length_a   1.000
_cell.length_b   1.000
_cell.length_c   1.000
_cell.angle_alpha   90.00
_cell.angle_beta   90.00
_cell.angle_gamma   90.00
#
_symmetry.space_group_name_H-M   'P 1'
#
loop_
_entity.id
_entity.type
_entity.pdbx_description
1 polymer ?
#
loop_
_entity_poly.entity_id
_entity_poly.type
_entity_poly.pdbx_seq_one_letter_code
_entity_poly.pdbx_strand_id
1 'polypeptide(L)'
;MTTISTAAAELTRLESSLRAIAGRPLEFTIRGSRAFTFSFDDYDPAAGARVARFFAPMAVATVDADFECGTHIYVDVPEALHA
;
A
#
# COMPACT_ATOMS: atom_id res chain seq x y z
N MET A 1 30.49 5.12 3.81
CA MET A 1 29.48 6.17 3.66
C MET A 1 28.41 5.63 2.74
N THR A 2 27.36 5.04 3.31
CA THR A 2 26.35 4.30 2.53
C THR A 2 25.44 5.32 1.87
N THR A 3 25.57 5.49 0.55
CA THR A 3 24.59 6.21 -0.25
C THR A 3 23.28 5.43 -0.18
N ILE A 4 22.37 5.86 0.70
CA ILE A 4 20.99 5.42 0.62
C ILE A 4 20.52 5.89 -0.76
N SER A 5 20.29 4.92 -1.66
CA SER A 5 19.69 5.18 -2.96
C SER A 5 18.44 6.03 -2.76
N THR A 6 18.24 7.07 -3.57
CA THR A 6 17.04 7.91 -3.54
C THR A 6 15.75 7.07 -3.55
N ALA A 7 15.77 5.91 -4.21
CA ALA A 7 14.65 4.96 -4.21
C ALA A 7 14.33 4.39 -2.82
N ALA A 8 15.34 4.06 -2.01
CA ALA A 8 15.12 3.54 -0.65
C ALA A 8 14.54 4.62 0.29
N ALA A 9 14.96 5.88 0.11
CA ALA A 9 14.40 7.01 0.85
C ALA A 9 12.92 7.25 0.45
N GLU A 10 12.60 7.20 -0.84
CA GLU A 10 11.22 7.35 -1.33
C GLU A 10 10.33 6.19 -0.87
N LEU A 11 10.83 4.95 -0.87
CA LEU A 11 10.09 3.81 -0.31
C LEU A 11 9.79 3.98 1.17
N THR A 12 10.79 4.40 1.96
CA THR A 12 10.61 4.67 3.39
C THR A 12 9.57 5.78 3.62
N ARG A 13 9.59 6.83 2.78
CA ARG A 13 8.63 7.93 2.85
C ARG A 13 7.22 7.49 2.46
N LEU A 14 7.09 6.65 1.44
CA LEU A 14 5.82 6.06 1.03
C LEU A 14 5.23 5.22 2.15
N GLU A 15 6.00 4.30 2.72
CA GLU A 15 5.58 3.46 3.84
C GLU A 15 5.13 4.29 5.04
N SER A 16 5.89 5.34 5.40
CA SER A 16 5.53 6.25 6.49
C SER A 16 4.21 6.97 6.23
N SER A 17 4.01 7.46 5.00
CA SER A 17 2.77 8.14 4.60
C SER A 17 1.58 7.20 4.65
N LEU A 18 1.74 5.97 4.17
CA LEU A 18 0.68 4.97 4.15
C LEU A 18 0.31 4.50 5.56
N ARG A 19 1.27 4.36 6.47
CA ARG A 19 0.99 4.09 7.90
C ARG A 19 0.16 5.22 8.52
N ALA A 20 0.46 6.48 8.20
CA ALA A 20 -0.33 7.62 8.67
C ALA A 20 -1.75 7.61 8.09
N ILE A 21 -1.91 7.30 6.79
CA ILE A 21 -3.22 7.17 6.13
C ILE A 21 -4.04 6.03 6.73
N ALA A 22 -3.41 4.87 6.92
CA ALA A 22 -4.04 3.72 7.54
C ALA A 22 -4.36 3.98 9.02
N GLY A 23 -3.65 4.89 9.69
CA GLY A 23 -3.77 5.14 11.13
C GLY A 23 -3.19 4.02 11.98
N ARG A 24 -2.41 3.10 11.38
CA ARG A 24 -1.79 1.96 12.04
C ARG A 24 -0.59 1.43 11.25
N PRO A 25 0.30 0.64 11.88
CA PRO A 25 1.34 -0.09 11.16
C PRO A 25 0.73 -0.97 10.07
N LEU A 26 1.43 -1.04 8.95
CA LEU A 26 1.11 -1.91 7.82
C LEU A 26 2.40 -2.48 7.24
N GLU A 27 2.28 -3.65 6.63
CA GLU A 27 3.32 -4.24 5.80
C GLU A 27 3.10 -3.83 4.33
N PHE A 28 4.19 -3.56 3.63
CA PHE A 28 4.20 -3.24 2.21
C PHE A 28 4.98 -4.31 1.45
N THR A 29 4.36 -4.86 0.40
CA THR A 29 4.99 -5.84 -0.48
C THR A 29 4.91 -5.39 -1.94
N ILE A 30 6.06 -5.39 -2.62
CA ILE A 30 6.13 -5.19 -4.08
C ILE A 30 5.83 -6.54 -4.75
N ARG A 31 4.74 -6.63 -5.53
CA ARG A 31 4.35 -7.85 -6.27
C ARG A 31 4.82 -7.85 -7.72
N GLY A 32 5.02 -6.67 -8.28
CA GLY A 32 5.50 -6.46 -9.64
C GLY A 32 5.89 -5.00 -9.86
N SER A 33 6.21 -4.64 -11.11
CA SER A 33 6.62 -3.27 -11.45
C SER A 33 5.56 -2.20 -11.14
N ARG A 34 4.28 -2.59 -11.13
CA ARG A 34 3.11 -1.71 -10.95
C ARG A 34 2.06 -2.27 -10.00
N ALA A 35 2.42 -3.34 -9.28
CA ALA A 35 1.51 -4.10 -8.43
C ALA A 35 2.06 -4.20 -7.02
N PHE A 36 1.20 -3.88 -6.05
CA PHE A 36 1.57 -3.79 -4.64
C PHE A 36 0.52 -4.47 -3.76
N THR A 37 0.96 -5.00 -2.63
CA THR A 37 0.08 -5.45 -1.55
C THR A 37 0.39 -4.69 -0.28
N PHE A 38 -0.65 -4.35 0.46
CA PHE A 38 -0.56 -3.84 1.83
C PHE A 38 -1.34 -4.78 2.74
N SER A 39 -0.86 -5.01 3.94
CA SER A 39 -1.53 -5.92 4.89
C SER A 39 -1.44 -5.40 6.32
N PHE A 40 -2.39 -5.84 7.13
CA PHE A 40 -2.46 -5.63 8.57
C PHE A 40 -2.51 -6.99 9.28
N ASP A 41 -1.87 -7.07 10.45
CA ASP A 41 -1.86 -8.30 11.27
C ASP A 41 -3.25 -8.67 11.83
N ASP A 42 -4.21 -7.74 11.80
CA ASP A 42 -5.57 -7.93 12.29
C ASP A 42 -6.60 -7.58 11.20
N TYR A 43 -7.84 -8.02 11.43
CA TYR A 43 -9.01 -7.57 10.69
C TYR A 43 -9.29 -6.08 10.95
N ASP A 44 -9.12 -5.24 9.93
CA ASP A 44 -9.40 -3.80 9.98
C ASP A 44 -9.81 -3.27 8.59
N PRO A 45 -11.05 -3.54 8.16
CA PRO A 45 -11.54 -3.11 6.86
C PRO A 45 -11.58 -1.58 6.72
N ALA A 46 -11.68 -0.85 7.84
CA ALA A 46 -11.68 0.60 7.83
C ALA A 46 -10.29 1.17 7.50
N ALA A 47 -9.22 0.57 8.05
CA ALA A 47 -7.85 0.91 7.65
C ALA A 47 -7.60 0.55 6.18
N GLY A 48 -8.04 -0.62 5.74
CA GLY A 48 -7.96 -1.03 4.32
C GLY A 48 -8.66 -0.04 3.38
N ALA A 49 -9.86 0.41 3.74
CA ALA A 49 -10.61 1.39 2.95
C ALA A 49 -9.90 2.75 2.86
N ARG A 50 -9.23 3.22 3.92
CA ARG A 50 -8.45 4.47 3.88
C ARG A 50 -7.29 4.38 2.89
N VAL A 51 -6.56 3.26 2.91
CA VAL A 51 -5.44 3.02 1.99
C VAL A 51 -5.96 2.90 0.55
N ALA A 52 -7.02 2.12 0.31
CA ALA A 52 -7.63 1.99 -1.01
C ALA A 52 -8.09 3.35 -1.57
N ARG A 53 -8.71 4.19 -0.72
CA ARG A 53 -9.14 5.55 -1.12
C ARG A 53 -7.97 6.46 -1.51
N PHE A 54 -6.82 6.32 -0.87
CA PHE A 54 -5.62 7.07 -1.25
C PHE A 54 -5.18 6.74 -2.68
N PHE A 55 -5.29 5.48 -3.10
CA PHE A 55 -4.90 5.02 -4.43
C PHE A 55 -5.99 5.18 -5.50
N ALA A 56 -7.25 5.37 -5.11
CA ALA A 56 -8.39 5.51 -6.03
C ALA A 56 -8.20 6.48 -7.23
N PRO A 57 -7.52 7.64 -7.12
CA PRO A 57 -7.34 8.52 -8.28
C PRO A 57 -6.28 8.03 -9.28
N MET A 58 -5.47 7.03 -8.93
CA MET A 58 -4.28 6.64 -9.71
C MET A 58 -4.15 5.14 -9.98
N ALA A 59 -4.91 4.30 -9.29
CA ALA A 59 -4.79 2.86 -9.36
C ALA A 59 -6.12 2.17 -9.06
N VAL A 60 -6.23 0.91 -9.49
CA VAL A 60 -7.30 0.03 -9.06
C VAL A 60 -6.88 -0.59 -7.73
N ALA A 61 -7.64 -0.33 -6.68
CA ALA A 61 -7.41 -0.86 -5.35
C ALA A 61 -8.55 -1.80 -4.94
N THR A 62 -8.22 -3.03 -4.54
CA THR A 62 -9.17 -4.02 -4.00
C THR A 62 -8.81 -4.31 -2.56
N VAL A 63 -9.82 -4.32 -1.67
CA VAL A 63 -9.65 -4.68 -0.27
C VAL A 63 -10.24 -6.06 -0.05
N ASP A 64 -9.44 -6.97 0.49
CA ASP A 64 -9.85 -8.29 0.94
C ASP A 64 -9.64 -8.36 2.45
N ALA A 65 -10.69 -8.67 3.21
CA ALA A 65 -10.65 -8.65 4.66
C ALA A 65 -11.31 -9.91 5.21
N ASP A 66 -10.50 -10.73 5.86
CA ASP A 66 -10.87 -12.01 6.41
C ASP A 66 -10.53 -12.05 7.91
N PHE A 67 -11.39 -12.62 8.74
CA PHE A 67 -11.16 -12.62 10.19
C PHE A 67 -9.98 -13.50 10.62
N GLU A 68 -9.64 -14.54 9.84
CA GLU A 68 -8.53 -15.45 10.11
C GLU A 68 -7.21 -14.93 9.52
N CYS A 69 -7.29 -14.24 8.37
CA CYS A 69 -6.11 -13.78 7.64
C CYS A 69 -5.82 -12.27 7.80
N GLY A 70 -6.70 -11.50 8.42
CA GLY A 70 -6.57 -10.05 8.56
C GLY A 70 -7.03 -9.29 7.30
N THR A 71 -6.56 -8.05 7.12
CA THR A 71 -6.97 -7.19 6.00
C THR A 71 -5.83 -6.93 5.03
N HIS A 72 -6.08 -7.20 3.75
CA HIS A 72 -5.16 -7.06 2.63
C HIS A 72 -5.71 -6.07 1.60
N ILE A 73 -4.81 -5.29 1.00
CA ILE A 73 -5.13 -4.32 -0.04
C ILE A 73 -4.24 -4.62 -1.23
N TYR A 74 -4.85 -4.89 -2.38
CA TYR A 74 -4.17 -5.10 -3.65
C TYR A 74 -4.30 -3.85 -4.50
N VAL A 75 -3.16 -3.32 -4.97
CA VAL A 75 -3.12 -2.11 -5.79
C VAL A 75 -2.44 -2.42 -7.11
N ASP A 76 -3.14 -2.14 -8.21
CA ASP A 76 -2.63 -2.25 -9.58
C ASP A 76 -2.69 -0.87 -10.26
N VAL A 77 -1.52 -0.35 -10.64
CA VAL A 77 -1.41 0.95 -11.29
C VAL A 77 -1.50 0.75 -12.82
N PRO A 78 -2.55 1.24 -13.50
CA PRO A 78 -2.73 1.03 -14.93
C PRO A 78 -1.66 1.74 -15.76
N GLU A 79 -1.20 1.13 -16.85
CA GLU A 79 -0.11 1.64 -17.70
C GLU A 79 -0.32 3.09 -18.17
N ALA A 80 -1.56 3.43 -18.50
CA ALA A 80 -1.97 4.72 -19.05
C ALA A 80 -1.78 5.93 -18.12
N LEU A 81 -1.50 5.74 -16.82
CA LEU A 81 -1.33 6.86 -15.89
C LEU A 81 -0.04 7.68 -16.14
N HIS A 82 0.89 7.16 -16.95
CA HIS A 82 2.16 7.82 -17.28
C HIS A 82 2.23 8.33 -18.74
N ALA A 83 1.07 8.49 -19.41
CA ALA A 83 0.98 9.08 -20.75
C ALA A 83 0.96 10.63 -20.70
#